data_AF-A0A3C1DKN7-F1
#
_entry.id   AF-A0A3C1DKN7-F1
#
_cell.length_a   1.000
_cell.length_b   1.000
_cell.length_c   1.000
_cell.angle_alpha   90.00
_cell.angle_beta   90.00
_cell.angle_gamma   90.00
#
_symmetry.space_group_name_H-M   'P 1'
#
loop_
_entity.id
_entity.type
_entity.pdbx_description
1 polymer ?
#
loop_
_entity_poly.entity_id
_entity_poly.type
_entity_poly.pdbx_seq_one_letter_code
_entity_poly.pdbx_strand_id
1 'polypeptide(L)'
;MTKSFHPTNQPCEELLVSDQHQEPSRDWVEVISPGEDRRHRQFADAIGDIQAKVDRKSGPGRAFHRKPVLAARAVFEVNSDVPAAAAHGLFAEMGTYDAVVRLSNGSIVAQRDAIPDVRGF
;
A
#
# COMPACT_ATOMS: atom_id res chain seq x y z
N MET A 1 9.74 18.87 -43.78
CA MET A 1 8.42 18.74 -43.12
C MET A 1 8.61 19.01 -41.63
N THR A 2 8.48 20.27 -41.23
CA THR A 2 8.61 20.74 -39.86
C THR A 2 7.29 20.50 -39.13
N LYS A 3 7.28 19.56 -38.17
CA LYS A 3 6.14 19.42 -37.25
C LYS A 3 6.19 20.57 -36.24
N SER A 4 5.27 21.52 -36.33
CA SER A 4 5.12 22.55 -35.31
C SER A 4 4.60 21.91 -34.03
N PHE A 5 5.41 21.95 -32.97
CA PHE A 5 4.97 21.61 -31.63
C PHE A 5 4.11 22.77 -31.11
N HIS A 6 2.82 22.54 -30.88
CA HIS A 6 1.96 23.51 -30.19
C HIS A 6 2.04 23.19 -28.69
N PRO A 7 2.61 24.06 -27.84
CA PRO A 7 2.48 23.90 -26.41
C PRO A 7 1.06 24.34 -26.03
N THR A 8 0.15 23.39 -25.84
CA THR A 8 -1.09 23.63 -25.11
C THR A 8 -0.70 23.86 -23.66
N ASN A 9 -0.38 25.11 -23.33
CA ASN A 9 -0.20 25.56 -21.96
C ASN A 9 -1.60 25.73 -21.35
N GLN A 10 -2.30 24.61 -21.11
CA GLN A 10 -3.43 24.63 -20.18
C GLN A 10 -2.83 24.66 -18.78
N PRO A 11 -3.10 25.70 -17.97
CA PRO A 11 -2.73 25.63 -16.56
C PRO A 11 -3.43 24.41 -15.95
N CYS A 12 -2.69 23.60 -15.19
CA CYS A 12 -3.33 22.65 -14.27
C CYS A 12 -4.25 23.48 -13.38
N GLU A 13 -5.55 23.37 -13.61
CA GLU A 13 -6.55 23.87 -12.68
C GLU A 13 -6.21 23.24 -11.32
N GLU A 14 -5.87 24.09 -10.37
CA GLU A 14 -5.70 23.72 -8.98
C GLU A 14 -7.05 23.14 -8.57
N LEU A 15 -7.14 21.81 -8.50
CA LEU A 15 -8.29 21.12 -7.93
C LEU A 15 -8.37 21.63 -6.49
N LEU A 16 -9.17 22.67 -6.29
CA LEU A 16 -9.71 23.03 -5.00
C LEU A 16 -10.56 21.83 -4.58
N VAL A 17 -9.90 20.84 -3.99
CA VAL A 17 -10.55 19.82 -3.20
C VAL A 17 -11.18 20.61 -2.07
N SER A 18 -12.45 20.96 -2.26
CA SER A 18 -13.25 21.51 -1.18
C SER A 18 -13.10 20.53 -0.02
N ASP A 19 -12.63 21.03 1.11
CA ASP A 19 -12.48 20.31 2.37
C ASP A 19 -13.87 20.02 2.96
N GLN A 20 -14.72 19.41 2.16
CA GLN A 20 -15.97 18.81 2.56
C GLN A 20 -15.53 17.56 3.29
N HIS A 21 -15.44 17.64 4.62
CA HIS A 21 -15.40 16.46 5.47
C HIS A 21 -16.61 15.59 5.11
N GLN A 22 -16.42 14.66 4.19
CA GLN A 22 -17.44 13.71 3.77
C GLN A 22 -17.71 12.83 4.98
N GLU A 23 -18.94 12.86 5.50
CA GLU A 23 -19.34 11.93 6.56
C GLU A 23 -19.06 10.49 6.12
N PRO A 24 -18.43 9.65 6.97
CA PRO A 24 -18.14 8.27 6.62
C PRO A 24 -19.44 7.50 6.37
N SER A 25 -19.41 6.61 5.38
CA SER A 25 -20.55 5.74 5.10
C SER A 25 -20.83 4.84 6.31
N ARG A 26 -22.08 4.87 6.79
CA ARG A 26 -22.58 3.97 7.84
C ARG A 26 -23.27 2.72 7.26
N ASP A 27 -23.42 2.68 5.95
CA ASP A 27 -24.14 1.62 5.22
C ASP A 27 -23.19 0.55 4.71
N TRP A 28 -21.86 0.74 4.86
CA TRP A 28 -20.91 -0.29 4.49
C TRP A 28 -21.07 -1.50 5.42
N VAL A 29 -21.24 -2.66 4.79
CA VAL A 29 -21.23 -3.95 5.45
C VAL A 29 -20.34 -4.89 4.64
N GLU A 30 -19.59 -5.74 5.32
CA GLU A 30 -18.83 -6.80 4.66
C GLU A 30 -19.80 -7.77 3.96
N VAL A 31 -19.60 -8.00 2.67
CA VAL A 31 -20.41 -8.93 1.87
C VAL A 31 -19.59 -10.18 1.59
N ILE A 32 -19.82 -11.23 2.40
CA ILE A 32 -19.15 -12.51 2.24
C ILE A 32 -19.83 -13.29 1.11
N SER A 33 -19.10 -13.54 0.03
CA SER A 33 -19.66 -14.24 -1.13
C SER A 33 -19.77 -15.76 -0.86
N PRO A 34 -20.77 -16.47 -1.43
CA PRO A 34 -20.87 -17.92 -1.28
C PRO A 34 -19.56 -18.65 -1.61
N GLY A 35 -19.09 -19.50 -0.70
CA GLY A 35 -17.86 -20.29 -0.84
C GLY A 35 -16.55 -19.50 -0.76
N GLU A 36 -16.58 -18.28 -0.24
CA GLU A 36 -15.39 -17.45 -0.02
C GLU A 36 -14.36 -18.13 0.88
N ASP A 37 -14.81 -18.75 1.97
CA ASP A 37 -13.97 -19.54 2.88
C ASP A 37 -13.17 -20.63 2.14
N ARG A 38 -13.82 -21.36 1.22
CA ARG A 38 -13.16 -22.37 0.39
C ARG A 38 -12.15 -21.74 -0.56
N ARG A 39 -12.48 -20.62 -1.21
CA ARG A 39 -11.55 -19.92 -2.12
C ARG A 39 -10.33 -19.38 -1.36
N HIS A 40 -10.55 -18.76 -0.20
CA HIS A 40 -9.47 -18.25 0.65
C HIS A 40 -8.53 -19.37 1.12
N ARG A 41 -9.08 -20.53 1.54
CA ARG A 41 -8.27 -21.72 1.85
C ARG A 41 -7.43 -22.17 0.65
N GLN A 42 -8.05 -22.28 -0.54
CA GLN A 42 -7.35 -22.67 -1.76
C GLN A 42 -6.22 -21.68 -2.13
N PHE A 43 -6.43 -20.37 -1.94
CA PHE A 43 -5.37 -19.37 -2.15
C PHE A 43 -4.26 -19.49 -1.12
N ALA A 44 -4.59 -19.70 0.16
CA ALA A 44 -3.60 -19.90 1.21
C ALA A 44 -2.71 -21.11 0.92
N ASP A 45 -3.31 -22.25 0.54
CA ASP A 45 -2.59 -23.47 0.17
C ASP A 45 -1.65 -23.22 -1.03
N ALA A 46 -2.16 -22.58 -2.09
CA ALA A 46 -1.37 -22.27 -3.28
C ALA A 46 -0.20 -21.31 -2.97
N ILE A 47 -0.43 -20.27 -2.17
CA ILE A 47 0.61 -19.32 -1.75
C ILE A 47 1.66 -20.03 -0.90
N GLY A 48 1.24 -20.88 0.04
CA GLY A 48 2.13 -21.69 0.89
C GLY A 48 3.03 -22.62 0.06
N ASP A 49 2.47 -23.30 -0.93
CA ASP A 49 3.21 -24.16 -1.85
C ASP A 49 4.25 -23.38 -2.67
N ILE A 50 3.89 -22.20 -3.16
CA ILE A 50 4.80 -21.31 -3.90
C ILE A 50 5.92 -20.83 -2.98
N GLN A 51 5.58 -20.36 -1.77
CA GLN A 51 6.56 -19.90 -0.80
C GLN A 51 7.53 -21.01 -0.42
N ALA A 52 7.04 -22.22 -0.14
CA ALA A 52 7.89 -23.38 0.17
C ALA A 52 8.83 -23.74 -0.99
N LYS A 53 8.36 -23.64 -2.25
CA LYS A 53 9.21 -23.85 -3.44
C LYS A 53 10.32 -22.80 -3.54
N VAL A 54 10.00 -21.52 -3.34
CA VAL A 54 10.98 -20.44 -3.37
C VAL A 54 11.96 -20.55 -2.21
N ASP A 55 11.48 -20.91 -1.02
CA ASP A 55 12.29 -20.98 0.19
C ASP A 55 13.33 -22.08 0.10
N ARG A 56 13.00 -23.24 -0.49
CA ARG A 56 13.99 -24.29 -0.78
C ARG A 56 15.16 -23.80 -1.63
N LYS A 57 14.95 -22.81 -2.48
CA LYS A 57 15.99 -22.24 -3.36
C LYS A 57 16.71 -21.04 -2.73
N SER A 58 15.99 -20.23 -1.96
CA SER A 58 16.42 -18.87 -1.60
C SER A 58 16.44 -18.61 -0.09
N GLY A 59 16.38 -19.68 0.72
CA GLY A 59 16.24 -19.61 2.18
C GLY A 59 14.83 -19.19 2.61
N PRO A 60 14.49 -19.16 3.91
CA PRO A 60 13.20 -18.68 4.38
C PRO A 60 12.96 -17.20 4.04
N GLY A 61 11.73 -16.81 3.73
CA GLY A 61 11.38 -15.39 3.52
C GLY A 61 9.90 -15.16 3.28
N ARG A 62 9.53 -13.89 3.02
CA ARG A 62 8.13 -13.52 2.75
C ARG A 62 7.67 -14.11 1.40
N ALA A 63 6.41 -14.53 1.32
CA ALA A 63 5.79 -15.03 0.09
C ALA A 63 5.72 -13.97 -1.01
N PHE A 64 5.38 -12.73 -0.63
CA PHE A 64 5.40 -11.53 -1.47
C PHE A 64 6.30 -10.48 -0.84
N HIS A 65 6.65 -9.43 -1.57
CA HIS A 65 7.48 -8.34 -1.07
C HIS A 65 8.82 -8.82 -0.49
N ARG A 66 9.40 -9.84 -1.13
CA ARG A 66 10.48 -10.63 -0.54
C ARG A 66 11.75 -9.80 -0.34
N LYS A 67 12.14 -8.99 -1.32
CA LYS A 67 13.36 -8.19 -1.24
C LYS A 67 13.08 -6.82 -0.63
N PRO A 68 13.67 -6.49 0.54
CA PRO A 68 13.68 -5.12 1.02
C PRO A 68 14.54 -4.22 0.11
N VAL A 69 14.09 -2.98 -0.06
CA VAL A 69 14.83 -1.90 -0.73
C VAL A 69 15.42 -0.95 0.33
N LEU A 70 14.65 -0.64 1.36
CA LEU A 70 15.05 0.24 2.45
C LEU A 70 14.45 -0.25 3.77
N ALA A 71 15.19 -0.08 4.86
CA ALA A 71 14.66 -0.07 6.21
C ALA A 71 15.16 1.21 6.90
N ALA A 72 14.24 2.02 7.42
CA ALA A 72 14.56 3.30 8.04
C ALA A 72 13.80 3.47 9.35
N ARG A 73 14.44 4.11 10.33
CA ARG A 73 13.72 4.71 11.45
C ARG A 73 13.06 5.99 10.95
N ALA A 74 11.85 6.23 11.41
CA ALA A 74 11.05 7.38 11.05
C ALA A 74 10.39 7.96 12.30
N VAL A 75 9.93 9.19 12.16
CA VAL A 75 9.10 9.87 13.13
C VAL A 75 7.75 10.06 12.48
N PHE A 76 6.70 9.61 13.16
CA PHE A 76 5.32 9.73 12.71
C PHE A 76 4.59 10.74 13.60
N GLU A 77 3.92 11.71 13.00
CA GLU A 77 3.21 12.77 13.72
C GLU A 77 1.71 12.67 13.46
N VAL A 78 0.93 12.68 14.54
CA VAL A 78 -0.52 12.83 14.50
C VAL A 78 -0.84 14.29 14.77
N ASN A 79 -1.35 14.96 13.74
CA ASN A 79 -1.71 16.37 13.80
C ASN A 79 -2.97 16.60 14.64
N SER A 80 -3.19 17.84 15.09
CA SER A 80 -4.34 18.21 15.92
C SER A 80 -5.68 18.26 15.16
N ASP A 81 -5.64 18.21 13.83
CA ASP A 81 -6.78 18.39 12.93
C ASP A 81 -7.31 17.06 12.35
N VAL A 82 -6.96 15.93 12.96
CA VAL A 82 -7.55 14.63 12.59
C VAL A 82 -9.07 14.69 12.78
N PRO A 83 -9.87 14.43 11.73
CA PRO A 83 -11.32 14.44 11.84
C PRO A 83 -11.80 13.43 12.88
N ALA A 84 -12.86 13.74 13.63
CA ALA A 84 -13.40 12.86 14.68
C ALA A 84 -13.75 11.46 14.16
N ALA A 85 -14.18 11.35 12.89
CA ALA A 85 -14.47 10.09 12.21
C ALA A 85 -13.22 9.24 11.88
N ALA A 86 -12.02 9.81 11.95
CA ALA A 86 -10.74 9.14 11.72
C ALA A 86 -9.89 9.04 13.00
N ALA A 87 -10.29 9.69 14.09
CA ALA A 87 -9.61 9.73 15.37
C ALA A 87 -9.77 8.42 16.16
N HIS A 88 -9.21 7.34 15.63
CA HIS A 88 -9.27 5.99 16.20
C HIS A 88 -7.88 5.46 16.52
N GLY A 89 -7.74 4.75 17.65
CA GLY A 89 -6.48 4.14 18.05
C GLY A 89 -5.35 5.17 18.18
N LEU A 90 -4.25 4.96 17.44
CA LEU A 90 -3.09 5.87 17.45
C LEU A 90 -3.46 7.30 17.04
N PHE A 91 -4.44 7.47 16.16
CA PHE A 91 -4.85 8.79 15.65
C PHE A 91 -5.78 9.56 16.61
N ALA A 92 -6.18 8.98 17.74
CA ALA A 92 -7.06 9.63 18.71
C ALA A 92 -6.32 10.65 19.61
N GLU A 93 -4.99 10.53 19.68
CA GLU A 93 -4.14 11.42 20.47
C GLU A 93 -3.13 12.09 19.53
N MET A 94 -3.07 13.43 19.58
CA MET A 94 -2.02 14.15 18.87
C MET A 94 -0.65 13.83 19.48
N GLY A 95 0.39 13.81 18.67
CA GLY A 95 1.74 13.58 19.17
C GLY A 95 2.71 13.02 18.15
N THR A 96 3.91 12.74 18.65
CA THR A 96 5.04 12.24 17.86
C THR A 96 5.42 10.84 18.32
N TYR A 97 5.55 9.93 17.36
CA TYR A 97 5.77 8.51 17.61
C TYR A 97 6.96 7.98 16.82
N ASP A 98 7.70 7.05 17.40
CA ASP A 98 8.72 6.30 16.68
C ASP A 98 8.07 5.34 15.67
N ALA A 99 8.57 5.36 14.44
CA ALA A 99 8.11 4.49 13.37
C ALA A 99 9.30 3.77 12.69
N VAL A 100 8.98 2.69 11.99
CA VAL A 100 9.93 1.97 11.13
C VAL A 100 9.29 1.80 9.76
N VAL A 101 9.96 2.29 8.72
CA VAL A 101 9.53 2.16 7.33
C VAL A 101 10.33 1.06 6.67
N ARG A 102 9.64 0.19 5.93
CA ARG A 102 10.26 -0.82 5.07
C ARG A 102 9.74 -0.72 3.64
N LEU A 103 10.60 -0.29 2.72
CA LEU A 103 10.31 -0.38 1.29
C LEU A 103 10.72 -1.73 0.73
N SER A 104 9.99 -2.22 -0.27
CA SER A 104 10.31 -3.48 -0.96
C SER A 104 9.83 -3.51 -2.40
N ASN A 105 10.37 -4.44 -3.20
CA ASN A 105 9.70 -4.88 -4.42
C ASN A 105 8.39 -5.63 -4.07
N GLY A 106 7.58 -6.02 -5.06
CA GLY A 106 6.35 -6.80 -4.88
C GLY A 106 6.53 -8.29 -5.10
N SER A 107 7.53 -8.65 -5.89
CA SER A 107 7.78 -10.03 -6.34
C SER A 107 7.95 -11.07 -5.24
N ILE A 108 7.59 -12.31 -5.59
CA ILE A 108 7.81 -13.52 -4.79
C ILE A 108 9.29 -13.93 -4.71
N VAL A 109 10.15 -13.35 -5.57
CA VAL A 109 11.60 -13.57 -5.57
C VAL A 109 12.35 -12.25 -5.37
N ALA A 110 13.61 -12.35 -4.94
CA ALA A 110 14.47 -11.18 -4.85
C ALA A 110 14.92 -10.72 -6.24
N GLN A 111 14.31 -9.65 -6.75
CA GLN A 111 14.61 -9.08 -8.06
C GLN A 111 15.48 -7.83 -7.95
N ARG A 112 16.15 -7.44 -9.04
CA ARG A 112 16.85 -6.15 -9.12
C ARG A 112 15.86 -5.00 -9.04
N ASP A 113 16.27 -3.88 -8.45
CA ASP A 113 15.39 -2.73 -8.23
C ASP A 113 14.96 -2.03 -9.52
N ALA A 114 15.75 -2.10 -10.59
CA ALA A 114 15.42 -1.51 -11.88
C ALA A 114 14.30 -2.25 -12.65
N ILE A 115 13.88 -3.44 -12.21
CA ILE A 115 12.78 -4.17 -12.85
C ILE A 115 11.45 -3.49 -12.49
N PRO A 116 10.57 -3.18 -13.48
CA PRO A 116 9.24 -2.66 -13.20
C PRO A 116 8.43 -3.63 -12.35
N ASP A 117 7.95 -3.16 -11.20
CA ASP A 117 7.22 -3.95 -10.20
C ASP A 117 6.44 -3.00 -9.29
N VAL A 118 5.41 -3.52 -8.62
CA VAL A 118 4.77 -2.81 -7.52
C VAL A 118 5.73 -2.68 -6.34
N ARG A 119 5.55 -1.64 -5.53
CA ARG A 119 6.40 -1.37 -4.35
C ARG A 119 5.58 -1.42 -3.09
N GLY A 120 6.10 -2.12 -2.08
CA GLY A 120 5.51 -2.08 -0.75
C GLY A 120 5.98 -0.81 -0.03
N PHE A 121 5.03 -0.07 0.53
CA PHE A 121 5.20 1.05 1.46
C PHE A 121 4.02 1.03 2.43
#